data_AF-A0A9P3ZQ07-F1
#
_entry.id   AF-A0A9P3ZQ07-F1
#
_cell.length_a   1.000
_cell.length_b   1.000
_cell.length_c   1.000
_cell.angle_alpha   90.00
_cell.angle_beta   90.00
_cell.angle_gamma   90.00
#
_symmetry.space_group_name_H-M   'P 1'
#
loop_
_entity.id
_entity.type
_entity.pdbx_description
1 polymer ?
#
loop_
_entity_poly.entity_id
_entity_poly.type
_entity_poly.pdbx_seq_one_letter_code
_entity_poly.pdbx_strand_id
1 'polypeptide(L)'
;MLKRFASILLSLLFLGASAGLADSKVTVPDILKNRIPLKKTEHQLNIVYFLGSDTDPVPDYERRISELMLYLQQFYGKEMQRHGYGARAFGMDIKSPGRVNIIEYKAENPASHYPYENGGGWKAAQEIEKFFKANPDKKKSQHTLIIMPTWNDDKNGPDNPGGVPFYGMGRYCFALDYPAFDIKHLGQPTKEGRLLTKWYGGLAHELGHGLNLPHNHQTTSDGKKYGTALMGAGNYTFGTSPTFLTPASCALLDACEVFSVTPGQQYYQGKPEVEAKGISISFKGDQILISGNYKSPQTVKALNVYVQDPPYAVNQDYDAVSFSERLGKKSGKFSMKIDRKELDGLKDNEFRISLMFVLANGQQIQKHFKFLRDALQDYKDTDKS
;
A
#
# COMPACT_ATOMS: atom_id res chain seq x y z
N MET A 1 -43.95 38.58 76.29
CA MET A 1 -42.71 39.29 76.68
C MET A 1 -41.55 38.63 75.97
N LEU A 2 -40.68 39.44 75.34
CA LEU A 2 -39.25 39.27 75.01
C LEU A 2 -38.72 37.87 74.58
N LYS A 3 -37.84 37.72 73.58
CA LYS A 3 -37.17 38.59 72.63
C LYS A 3 -36.43 37.65 71.65
N ARG A 4 -36.52 38.00 70.36
CA ARG A 4 -35.59 37.76 69.25
C ARG A 4 -34.24 37.09 69.55
N PHE A 5 -33.92 36.03 68.80
CA PHE A 5 -32.60 35.88 68.14
C PHE A 5 -32.78 35.38 66.70
N ALA A 6 -32.15 36.09 65.77
CA ALA A 6 -32.09 35.79 64.35
C ALA A 6 -30.80 35.00 64.06
N SER A 7 -30.87 33.98 63.20
CA SER A 7 -29.71 33.40 62.52
C SER A 7 -30.13 32.89 61.14
N ILE A 8 -29.81 33.74 60.14
CA ILE A 8 -29.06 33.47 58.91
C ILE A 8 -29.36 32.18 58.12
N LEU A 9 -29.80 32.43 56.87
CA LEU A 9 -29.83 31.59 55.67
C LEU A 9 -28.70 30.55 55.54
N LEU A 10 -29.06 29.33 55.11
CA LEU A 10 -28.39 28.68 53.98
C LEU A 10 -29.31 27.64 53.31
N SER A 11 -30.01 28.06 52.26
CA SER A 11 -30.70 27.16 51.34
C SER A 11 -29.66 26.58 50.36
N LEU A 12 -29.29 25.31 50.56
CA LEU A 12 -28.50 24.54 49.59
C LEU A 12 -29.37 24.24 48.36
N LEU A 13 -29.19 25.02 47.31
CA LEU A 13 -29.52 24.61 45.94
C LEU A 13 -28.46 23.58 45.51
N PHE A 14 -28.85 22.31 45.42
CA PHE A 14 -28.14 21.33 44.61
C PHE A 14 -28.36 21.71 43.13
N LEU A 15 -27.46 22.53 42.58
CA LEU A 15 -27.22 22.51 41.14
C LEU A 15 -26.58 21.15 40.84
N GLY A 16 -27.38 20.23 40.28
CA GLY A 16 -26.86 19.08 39.58
C GLY A 16 -26.03 19.59 38.40
N ALA A 17 -24.71 19.63 38.58
CA ALA A 17 -23.78 19.74 37.48
C ALA A 17 -23.91 18.43 36.67
N SER A 18 -24.75 18.45 35.64
CA SER A 18 -24.56 17.57 34.51
C SER A 18 -23.19 17.93 33.94
N ALA A 19 -22.16 17.18 34.35
CA ALA A 19 -20.88 17.16 33.68
C ALA A 19 -21.18 16.73 32.24
N GLY A 20 -21.35 17.72 31.37
CA GLY A 20 -21.39 17.51 29.95
C GLY A 20 -20.11 16.77 29.60
N LEU A 21 -20.26 15.54 29.13
CA LEU A 21 -19.26 14.92 28.28
C LEU A 21 -18.98 15.95 27.20
N ALA A 22 -17.84 16.63 27.32
CA ALA A 22 -17.34 17.47 26.26
C ALA A 22 -17.19 16.52 25.06
N ASP A 23 -18.09 16.69 24.10
CA ASP A 23 -17.97 16.12 22.77
C ASP A 23 -16.66 16.69 22.21
N SER A 24 -15.57 15.96 22.45
CA SER A 24 -14.23 16.35 22.04
C SER A 24 -14.23 16.26 20.53
N LYS A 25 -14.58 17.39 19.89
CA LYS A 25 -14.62 17.50 18.44
C LYS A 25 -13.36 16.88 17.88
N VAL A 26 -13.50 15.80 17.12
CA VAL A 26 -12.36 15.16 16.44
C VAL A 26 -11.70 16.24 15.59
N THR A 27 -10.49 16.65 15.99
CA THR A 27 -9.72 17.64 15.25
C THR A 27 -9.11 16.96 14.04
N VAL A 28 -9.34 17.52 12.85
CA VAL A 28 -8.68 17.07 11.62
C VAL A 28 -7.31 17.74 11.56
N PRO A 29 -6.19 16.99 11.58
CA PRO A 29 -4.85 17.55 11.39
C PRO A 29 -4.79 18.41 10.13
N ASP A 30 -4.01 19.49 10.15
CA ASP A 30 -3.91 20.45 9.03
C ASP A 30 -3.61 19.76 7.70
N ILE A 31 -2.75 18.75 7.75
CA ILE A 31 -2.33 17.98 6.59
C ILE A 31 -3.46 17.16 5.93
N LEU A 32 -4.54 16.87 6.66
CA LEU A 32 -5.75 16.20 6.17
C LEU A 32 -6.86 17.16 5.74
N LYS A 33 -6.63 18.48 5.83
CA LYS A 33 -7.61 19.49 5.38
C LYS A 33 -7.75 19.49 3.86
N ASN A 34 -6.65 19.36 3.12
CA ASN A 34 -6.64 19.32 1.64
C ASN A 34 -6.85 17.89 1.09
N ARG A 35 -7.98 17.27 1.45
CA ARG A 35 -8.37 15.93 1.01
C ARG A 35 -9.39 16.01 -0.13
N ILE A 36 -9.32 15.05 -1.05
CA ILE A 36 -10.33 14.88 -2.11
C ILE A 36 -11.41 13.89 -1.65
N PRO A 37 -12.67 14.05 -2.11
CA PRO A 37 -13.69 13.03 -1.92
C PRO A 37 -13.31 11.78 -2.73
N LEU A 38 -13.28 10.63 -2.06
CA LEU A 38 -12.97 9.35 -2.67
C LEU A 38 -14.27 8.59 -2.97
N LYS A 39 -14.29 7.83 -4.07
CA LYS A 39 -15.39 6.93 -4.37
C LYS A 39 -15.49 5.86 -3.28
N LYS A 40 -16.72 5.55 -2.85
CA LYS A 40 -16.98 4.41 -1.98
C LYS A 40 -16.59 3.12 -2.70
N THR A 41 -15.91 2.23 -1.99
CA THR A 41 -15.47 0.94 -2.51
C THR A 41 -16.35 -0.18 -2.01
N GLU A 42 -16.41 -1.27 -2.78
CA GLU A 42 -17.17 -2.48 -2.41
C GLU A 42 -16.48 -3.25 -1.28
N HIS A 43 -15.15 -3.30 -1.31
CA HIS A 43 -14.31 -3.97 -0.34
C HIS A 43 -13.41 -2.98 0.39
N GLN A 44 -13.00 -3.31 1.61
CA GLN A 44 -12.15 -2.45 2.44
C GLN A 44 -10.92 -3.21 2.93
N LEU A 45 -9.76 -2.54 2.99
CA LEU A 45 -8.55 -3.05 3.63
C LEU A 45 -8.85 -3.32 5.11
N ASN A 46 -8.56 -4.53 5.57
CA ASN A 46 -8.61 -4.84 7.00
C ASN A 46 -7.39 -4.23 7.68
N ILE A 47 -7.57 -3.54 8.81
CA ILE A 47 -6.46 -2.98 9.59
C ILE A 47 -6.51 -3.61 10.98
N VAL A 48 -5.46 -4.36 11.31
CA VAL A 48 -5.34 -5.10 12.57
C VAL A 48 -4.19 -4.51 13.38
N TYR A 49 -4.46 -4.17 14.63
CA TYR A 49 -3.43 -3.84 15.62
C TYR A 49 -3.17 -5.08 16.45
N PHE A 50 -2.06 -5.77 16.14
CA PHE A 50 -1.73 -7.10 16.66
C PHE A 50 -0.82 -6.98 17.88
N LEU A 51 -1.29 -7.49 19.02
CA LEU A 51 -0.63 -7.42 20.31
C LEU A 51 -0.23 -8.83 20.74
N GLY A 52 1.05 -9.05 21.04
CA GLY A 52 1.46 -10.25 21.77
C GLY A 52 0.69 -10.38 23.09
N SER A 53 0.55 -11.60 23.60
CA SER A 53 -0.17 -11.84 24.86
C SER A 53 0.39 -11.02 26.05
N ASP A 54 1.67 -10.66 25.98
CA ASP A 54 2.44 -9.86 26.94
C ASP A 54 2.64 -8.39 26.51
N THR A 55 2.04 -7.95 25.41
CA THR A 55 2.25 -6.61 24.84
C THR A 55 1.05 -5.70 25.08
N ASP A 56 1.31 -4.51 25.61
CA ASP A 56 0.32 -3.42 25.69
C ASP A 56 0.34 -2.58 24.41
N PRO A 57 -0.81 -1.98 24.03
CA PRO A 57 -0.85 -1.10 22.87
C PRO A 57 -0.04 0.18 23.11
N VAL A 58 0.58 0.71 22.05
CA VAL A 58 1.19 2.04 22.14
C VAL A 58 0.07 3.07 22.37
N PRO A 59 0.18 3.98 23.35
CA PRO A 59 -0.88 4.93 23.66
C PRO A 59 -1.38 5.70 22.44
N ASP A 60 -2.69 5.97 22.40
CA ASP A 60 -3.34 6.80 21.38
C ASP A 60 -3.21 6.25 19.93
N TYR A 61 -2.98 4.94 19.77
CA TYR A 61 -2.81 4.31 18.44
C TYR A 61 -4.04 4.51 17.55
N GLU A 62 -5.26 4.47 18.10
CA GLU A 62 -6.49 4.62 17.32
C GLU A 62 -6.49 5.95 16.55
N ARG A 63 -6.11 7.06 17.19
CA ARG A 63 -5.98 8.36 16.51
C ARG A 63 -4.80 8.35 15.54
N ARG A 64 -3.59 8.05 16.04
CA ARG A 64 -2.34 8.19 15.29
C ARG A 64 -2.35 7.37 13.99
N ILE A 65 -2.74 6.11 14.09
CA ILE A 65 -2.84 5.20 12.94
C ILE A 65 -3.98 5.62 12.02
N SER A 66 -5.14 6.05 12.54
CA SER A 66 -6.22 6.55 11.68
C SER A 66 -5.78 7.73 10.83
N GLU A 67 -5.09 8.71 11.41
CA GLU A 67 -4.63 9.90 10.69
C GLU A 67 -3.59 9.56 9.62
N LEU A 68 -2.62 8.69 9.95
CA LEU A 68 -1.64 8.17 8.99
C LEU A 68 -2.32 7.38 7.87
N MET A 69 -3.25 6.48 8.17
CA MET A 69 -3.93 5.69 7.14
C MET A 69 -4.83 6.52 6.24
N LEU A 70 -5.54 7.53 6.80
CA LEU A 70 -6.34 8.47 6.02
C LEU A 70 -5.47 9.33 5.10
N TYR A 71 -4.29 9.76 5.54
CA TYR A 71 -3.37 10.50 4.68
C TYR A 71 -2.81 9.62 3.56
N LEU A 72 -2.46 8.37 3.89
CA LEU A 72 -1.97 7.41 2.90
C LEU A 72 -3.05 7.07 1.87
N GLN A 73 -4.29 6.92 2.29
CA GLN A 73 -5.43 6.73 1.39
C GLN A 73 -5.58 7.92 0.42
N GLN A 74 -5.37 9.14 0.90
CA GLN A 74 -5.39 10.34 0.06
C GLN A 74 -4.23 10.38 -0.93
N PHE A 75 -3.04 9.95 -0.54
CA PHE A 75 -1.90 9.82 -1.46
C PHE A 75 -2.24 8.86 -2.62
N TYR A 76 -2.66 7.63 -2.30
CA TYR A 76 -3.05 6.64 -3.31
C TYR A 76 -4.21 7.16 -4.19
N GLY A 77 -5.21 7.79 -3.58
CA GLY A 77 -6.37 8.34 -4.30
C GLY A 77 -6.03 9.46 -5.28
N LYS A 78 -5.16 10.39 -4.88
CA LYS A 78 -4.69 11.50 -5.73
C LYS A 78 -3.83 10.99 -6.87
N GLU A 79 -2.98 10.00 -6.62
CA GLU A 79 -2.16 9.38 -7.66
C GLU A 79 -2.99 8.59 -8.67
N MET A 80 -4.00 7.84 -8.22
CA MET A 80 -4.97 7.20 -9.11
C MET A 80 -5.74 8.22 -9.95
N GLN A 81 -6.15 9.34 -9.35
CA GLN A 81 -6.81 10.43 -10.06
C GLN A 81 -5.89 11.06 -11.11
N ARG A 82 -4.62 11.32 -10.77
CA ARG A 82 -3.59 11.89 -11.67
C ARG A 82 -3.37 11.04 -12.91
N HIS A 83 -3.47 9.70 -12.79
CA HIS A 83 -3.36 8.77 -13.92
C HIS A 83 -4.71 8.48 -14.61
N GLY A 84 -5.77 9.21 -14.30
CA GLY A 84 -7.05 9.13 -14.98
C GLY A 84 -7.91 7.93 -14.60
N TYR A 85 -7.68 7.30 -13.44
CA TYR A 85 -8.56 6.26 -12.89
C TYR A 85 -9.70 6.85 -12.02
N GLY A 86 -9.70 8.18 -11.85
CA GLY A 86 -10.61 8.91 -10.96
C GLY A 86 -10.17 8.84 -9.50
N ALA A 87 -10.94 9.51 -8.62
CA ALA A 87 -10.67 9.56 -7.19
C ALA A 87 -10.99 8.22 -6.48
N ARG A 88 -10.16 7.21 -6.74
CA ARG A 88 -10.26 5.85 -6.17
C ARG A 88 -9.02 5.54 -5.36
N ALA A 89 -9.21 5.09 -4.14
CA ALA A 89 -8.16 4.58 -3.27
C ALA A 89 -8.58 3.21 -2.71
N PHE A 90 -7.73 2.57 -1.91
CA PHE A 90 -8.15 1.43 -1.12
C PHE A 90 -9.26 1.84 -0.15
N GLY A 91 -10.30 1.01 -0.04
CA GLY A 91 -11.36 1.20 0.95
C GLY A 91 -10.85 1.04 2.37
N MET A 92 -11.47 1.74 3.31
CA MET A 92 -11.25 1.54 4.74
C MET A 92 -12.60 1.53 5.45
N ASP A 93 -12.75 0.66 6.44
CA ASP A 93 -13.90 0.70 7.34
C ASP A 93 -13.73 1.86 8.32
N ILE A 94 -14.73 2.74 8.40
CA ILE A 94 -14.68 3.99 9.17
C ILE A 94 -15.62 3.87 10.36
N LYS A 95 -15.04 3.86 11.57
CA LYS A 95 -15.78 3.72 12.85
C LYS A 95 -16.55 5.00 13.17
N SER A 96 -15.91 6.15 12.98
CA SER A 96 -16.48 7.48 13.22
C SER A 96 -15.67 8.54 12.44
N PRO A 97 -16.10 9.82 12.39
CA PRO A 97 -15.36 10.85 11.67
C PRO A 97 -13.88 10.90 12.07
N GLY A 98 -12.97 10.69 11.11
CA GLY A 98 -11.52 10.70 11.36
C GLY A 98 -10.99 9.49 12.14
N ARG A 99 -11.77 8.41 12.30
CA ARG A 99 -11.36 7.18 12.96
C ARG A 99 -11.65 5.96 12.10
N VAL A 100 -10.59 5.25 11.76
CA VAL A 100 -10.65 3.94 11.10
C VAL A 100 -11.12 2.90 12.12
N ASN A 101 -11.91 1.94 11.67
CA ASN A 101 -12.28 0.78 12.48
C ASN A 101 -11.10 -0.21 12.52
N ILE A 102 -10.18 0.02 13.46
CA ILE A 102 -9.00 -0.82 13.67
C ILE A 102 -9.39 -2.01 14.55
N ILE A 103 -9.07 -3.22 14.11
CA ILE A 103 -9.29 -4.44 14.87
C ILE A 103 -8.11 -4.61 15.83
N GLU A 104 -8.33 -4.34 17.12
CA GLU A 104 -7.37 -4.72 18.15
C GLU A 104 -7.43 -6.24 18.37
N TYR A 105 -6.30 -6.92 18.21
CA TYR A 105 -6.21 -8.38 18.33
C TYR A 105 -5.13 -8.76 19.35
N LYS A 106 -5.54 -9.44 20.42
CA LYS A 106 -4.64 -10.00 21.44
C LYS A 106 -4.30 -11.44 21.05
N ALA A 107 -3.02 -11.68 20.78
CA ALA A 107 -2.51 -12.96 20.30
C ALA A 107 -2.45 -14.02 21.39
N GLU A 108 -2.42 -15.28 20.96
CA GLU A 108 -2.29 -16.46 21.82
C GLU A 108 -0.90 -16.52 22.49
N ASN A 109 0.15 -16.06 21.79
CA ASN A 109 1.53 -16.14 22.26
C ASN A 109 2.15 -14.76 22.55
N PRO A 110 3.26 -14.71 23.31
CA PRO A 110 4.05 -13.48 23.51
C PRO A 110 4.58 -12.90 22.20
N ALA A 111 4.92 -11.61 22.18
CA ALA A 111 5.45 -10.93 20.98
C ALA A 111 6.68 -11.62 20.39
N SER A 112 7.53 -12.23 21.22
CA SER A 112 8.72 -12.98 20.80
C SER A 112 8.42 -14.20 19.92
N HIS A 113 7.17 -14.68 19.89
CA HIS A 113 6.73 -15.75 18.98
C HIS A 113 6.55 -15.28 17.53
N TYR A 114 6.37 -13.97 17.33
CA TYR A 114 6.11 -13.32 16.05
C TYR A 114 7.23 -12.33 15.66
N PRO A 115 8.50 -12.74 15.59
CA PRO A 115 9.61 -11.85 15.23
C PRO A 115 9.59 -11.48 13.74
N TYR A 116 10.37 -10.47 13.36
CA TYR A 116 10.61 -10.15 11.95
C TYR A 116 11.08 -11.39 11.14
N GLU A 117 12.09 -12.08 11.67
CA GLU A 117 12.71 -13.26 11.07
C GLU A 117 11.90 -14.55 11.33
N ASN A 118 12.38 -15.68 10.79
CA ASN A 118 11.94 -17.04 11.17
C ASN A 118 10.42 -17.26 11.08
N GLY A 119 9.77 -16.59 10.12
CA GLY A 119 8.36 -16.77 9.80
C GLY A 119 7.37 -16.15 10.78
N GLY A 120 7.76 -15.15 11.59
CA GLY A 120 6.82 -14.51 12.53
C GLY A 120 5.60 -13.86 11.85
N GLY A 121 5.78 -13.23 10.67
CA GLY A 121 4.67 -12.71 9.88
C GLY A 121 3.71 -13.82 9.41
N TRP A 122 4.24 -14.95 8.95
CA TRP A 122 3.42 -16.10 8.53
C TRP A 122 2.60 -16.70 9.69
N LYS A 123 3.17 -16.75 10.91
CA LYS A 123 2.47 -17.18 12.11
C LYS A 123 1.32 -16.22 12.46
N ALA A 124 1.60 -14.92 12.50
CA ALA A 124 0.59 -13.91 12.78
C ALA A 124 -0.56 -13.92 11.75
N ALA A 125 -0.24 -14.04 10.45
CA ALA A 125 -1.25 -14.12 9.40
C ALA A 125 -2.18 -15.34 9.54
N GLN A 126 -1.67 -16.51 9.94
CA GLN A 126 -2.52 -17.68 10.17
C GLN A 126 -3.46 -17.50 11.35
N GLU A 127 -2.98 -16.87 12.41
CA GLU A 127 -3.78 -16.59 13.60
C GLU A 127 -4.91 -15.59 13.26
N ILE A 128 -4.60 -14.56 12.48
CA ILE A 128 -5.60 -13.63 11.95
C ILE A 128 -6.57 -14.31 10.98
N GLU A 129 -6.13 -15.26 10.15
CA GLU A 129 -7.05 -16.05 9.31
C GLU A 129 -7.97 -16.94 10.14
N LYS A 130 -7.50 -17.53 11.24
CA LYS A 130 -8.37 -18.26 12.19
C LYS A 130 -9.39 -17.31 12.83
N PHE A 131 -8.93 -16.14 13.27
CA PHE A 131 -9.81 -15.09 13.83
C PHE A 131 -10.91 -14.68 12.84
N PHE A 132 -10.56 -14.41 11.58
CA PHE A 132 -11.53 -14.03 10.56
C PHE A 132 -12.48 -15.17 10.17
N LYS A 133 -12.06 -16.44 10.23
CA LYS A 133 -12.96 -17.58 10.05
C LYS A 133 -14.01 -17.67 11.16
N ALA A 134 -13.62 -17.35 12.40
CA ALA A 134 -14.54 -17.30 13.53
C ALA A 134 -15.39 -16.02 13.57
N ASN A 135 -14.90 -14.93 12.98
CA ASN A 135 -15.53 -13.61 12.97
C ASN A 135 -15.63 -13.06 11.53
N PRO A 136 -16.40 -13.72 10.64
CA PRO A 136 -16.43 -13.38 9.21
C PRO A 136 -16.93 -11.96 8.93
N ASP A 137 -17.76 -11.39 9.82
CA ASP A 137 -18.24 -10.01 9.76
C ASP A 137 -17.12 -8.97 9.89
N LYS A 138 -15.99 -9.34 10.51
CA LYS A 138 -14.81 -8.48 10.66
C LYS A 138 -13.92 -8.44 9.42
N LYS A 139 -14.03 -9.44 8.52
CA LYS A 139 -13.23 -9.49 7.29
C LYS A 139 -13.94 -8.73 6.16
N LYS A 140 -13.39 -7.61 5.73
CA LYS A 140 -13.95 -6.72 4.70
C LYS A 140 -13.34 -6.93 3.30
N SER A 141 -12.22 -7.64 3.22
CA SER A 141 -11.56 -8.04 1.97
C SER A 141 -10.53 -9.16 2.20
N GLN A 142 -9.85 -9.57 1.14
CA GLN A 142 -8.71 -10.49 1.18
C GLN A 142 -7.37 -9.78 1.47
N HIS A 143 -7.39 -8.46 1.71
CA HIS A 143 -6.20 -7.66 2.00
C HIS A 143 -6.18 -7.22 3.47
N THR A 144 -5.05 -7.40 4.13
CA THR A 144 -4.90 -7.07 5.56
C THR A 144 -3.58 -6.38 5.83
N LEU A 145 -3.63 -5.21 6.45
CA LEU A 145 -2.50 -4.56 7.09
C LEU A 145 -2.47 -4.96 8.56
N ILE A 146 -1.35 -5.53 9.01
CA ILE A 146 -1.10 -5.92 10.39
C ILE A 146 -0.03 -4.98 10.96
N ILE A 147 -0.37 -4.26 12.02
CA ILE A 147 0.51 -3.32 12.71
C ILE A 147 0.82 -3.88 14.09
N MET A 148 2.10 -3.96 14.44
CA MET A 148 2.56 -4.43 15.75
C MET A 148 3.34 -3.35 16.49
N PRO A 149 3.19 -3.17 17.82
CA PRO A 149 4.10 -2.35 18.60
C PRO A 149 5.55 -2.78 18.44
N THR A 150 6.47 -1.83 18.36
CA THR A 150 7.91 -2.12 18.42
C THR A 150 8.27 -2.90 19.68
N TRP A 151 9.26 -3.78 19.58
CA TRP A 151 9.89 -4.37 20.75
C TRP A 151 10.64 -3.29 21.56
N ASN A 152 10.81 -3.55 22.86
CA ASN A 152 11.58 -2.73 23.79
C ASN A 152 12.65 -3.61 24.43
N ASP A 153 13.82 -3.69 23.80
CA ASP A 153 14.96 -4.52 24.18
C ASP A 153 16.27 -3.76 23.92
N ASP A 154 17.42 -4.44 24.06
CA ASP A 154 18.74 -3.82 23.88
C ASP A 154 18.98 -3.29 22.45
N LYS A 155 18.20 -3.73 21.45
CA LYS A 155 18.37 -3.36 20.03
C LYS A 155 17.27 -2.41 19.54
N ASN A 156 16.05 -2.57 20.05
CA ASN A 156 14.86 -1.93 19.55
C ASN A 156 14.14 -1.15 20.67
N GLY A 157 13.48 -0.05 20.29
CA GLY A 157 12.67 0.74 21.21
C GLY A 157 12.07 1.95 20.50
N PRO A 158 11.48 2.90 21.25
CA PRO A 158 10.80 4.06 20.67
C PRO A 158 11.68 4.91 19.73
N ASP A 159 12.99 4.93 19.98
CA ASP A 159 13.98 5.69 19.21
C ASP A 159 14.62 4.91 18.06
N ASN A 160 14.53 3.58 18.09
CA ASN A 160 14.96 2.69 17.02
C ASN A 160 13.96 1.52 16.90
N PRO A 161 12.78 1.76 16.32
CA PRO A 161 11.73 0.76 16.25
C PRO A 161 12.16 -0.49 15.48
N GLY A 162 11.65 -1.66 15.86
CA GLY A 162 11.98 -2.92 15.21
C GLY A 162 11.54 -4.16 15.99
N GLY A 163 12.09 -5.31 15.59
CA GLY A 163 11.81 -6.62 16.20
C GLY A 163 10.62 -7.37 15.59
N VAL A 164 9.68 -6.65 14.97
CA VAL A 164 8.44 -7.20 14.40
C VAL A 164 8.49 -7.31 12.86
N PRO A 165 7.66 -8.16 12.23
CA PRO A 165 7.50 -8.24 10.78
C PRO A 165 7.31 -6.87 10.12
N PHE A 166 8.00 -6.66 9.01
CA PHE A 166 7.95 -5.41 8.24
C PHE A 166 8.20 -5.73 6.76
N TYR A 167 7.16 -6.23 6.10
CA TYR A 167 7.23 -6.65 4.69
C TYR A 167 5.82 -6.91 4.12
N GLY A 168 5.69 -6.87 2.80
CA GLY A 168 4.60 -7.50 2.07
C GLY A 168 4.70 -9.04 2.08
N MET A 169 3.57 -9.74 2.26
CA MET A 169 3.47 -11.20 2.19
C MET A 169 2.16 -11.62 1.53
N GLY A 170 2.20 -11.83 0.21
CA GLY A 170 0.97 -12.04 -0.57
C GLY A 170 0.06 -10.82 -0.48
N ARG A 171 -1.19 -11.00 0.00
CA ARG A 171 -2.14 -9.90 0.23
C ARG A 171 -2.13 -9.38 1.67
N TYR A 172 -1.15 -9.81 2.46
CA TYR A 172 -0.85 -9.25 3.77
C TYR A 172 0.30 -8.25 3.66
N CYS A 173 0.30 -7.26 4.53
CA CYS A 173 1.46 -6.41 4.77
C CYS A 173 1.62 -6.19 6.27
N PHE A 174 2.87 -6.11 6.71
CA PHE A 174 3.23 -5.89 8.09
C PHE A 174 3.94 -4.55 8.24
N ALA A 175 3.54 -3.81 9.26
CA ALA A 175 4.19 -2.58 9.68
C ALA A 175 4.29 -2.53 11.20
N LEU A 176 4.91 -1.49 11.72
CA LEU A 176 5.11 -1.32 13.15
C LEU A 176 4.54 0.00 13.68
N ASP A 177 4.38 0.08 15.00
CA ASP A 177 3.99 1.28 15.72
C ASP A 177 4.97 1.59 16.86
N TYR A 178 5.15 2.89 17.13
CA TYR A 178 5.98 3.41 18.22
C TYR A 178 5.43 4.78 18.67
N PRO A 179 5.76 5.27 19.88
CA PRO A 179 5.11 6.46 20.45
C PRO A 179 5.12 7.72 19.57
N ALA A 180 6.20 7.96 18.82
CA ALA A 180 6.34 9.09 17.90
C ALA A 180 5.90 8.80 16.46
N PHE A 181 5.23 7.66 16.20
CA PHE A 181 4.59 7.36 14.93
C PHE A 181 3.29 8.16 14.81
N ASP A 182 3.44 9.45 14.54
CA ASP A 182 2.37 10.44 14.53
C ASP A 182 2.56 11.40 13.36
N ILE A 183 1.49 11.63 12.60
CA ILE A 183 1.49 12.44 11.38
C ILE A 183 1.97 13.89 11.62
N LYS A 184 1.90 14.40 12.85
CA LYS A 184 2.41 15.74 13.20
C LYS A 184 3.91 15.92 12.89
N HIS A 185 4.66 14.82 12.80
CA HIS A 185 6.09 14.86 12.47
C HIS A 185 6.37 14.81 10.96
N LEU A 186 5.35 14.74 10.09
CA LEU A 186 5.57 14.62 8.64
C LEU A 186 6.31 15.83 8.07
N GLY A 187 7.38 15.58 7.32
CA GLY A 187 8.21 16.61 6.68
C GLY A 187 9.05 17.45 7.63
N GLN A 188 9.02 17.17 8.95
CA GLN A 188 9.77 17.95 9.92
C GLN A 188 11.26 17.57 9.91
N PRO A 189 12.20 18.52 9.93
CA PRO A 189 13.64 18.25 9.96
C PRO A 189 14.15 17.81 11.35
N THR A 190 13.33 17.13 12.15
CA THR A 190 13.67 16.63 13.49
C THR A 190 14.04 15.15 13.47
N LYS A 191 14.48 14.60 14.61
CA LYS A 191 14.73 13.15 14.77
C LYS A 191 13.46 12.35 14.47
N GLU A 192 12.33 12.78 15.03
CA GLU A 192 11.03 12.15 14.89
C GLU A 192 10.50 12.25 13.46
N GLY A 193 10.71 13.38 12.77
CA GLY A 193 10.30 13.52 11.36
C GLY A 193 11.09 12.63 10.40
N ARG A 194 12.41 12.49 10.63
CA ARG A 194 13.25 11.51 9.91
C ARG A 194 12.83 10.08 10.21
N LEU A 195 12.54 9.77 11.48
CA LEU A 195 12.08 8.46 11.91
C LEU A 195 10.70 8.13 11.30
N LEU A 196 9.79 9.11 11.26
CA LEU A 196 8.48 8.97 10.63
C LEU A 196 8.64 8.71 9.13
N THR A 197 9.50 9.43 8.41
CA THR A 197 9.74 9.18 6.98
C THR A 197 10.16 7.74 6.73
N LYS A 198 11.11 7.22 7.52
CA LYS A 198 11.58 5.83 7.41
C LYS A 198 10.43 4.82 7.61
N TRP A 199 9.68 4.94 8.70
CA TRP A 199 8.69 3.91 9.06
C TRP A 199 7.34 4.10 8.38
N TYR A 200 6.92 5.33 8.12
CA TYR A 200 5.68 5.63 7.44
C TYR A 200 5.83 5.47 5.92
N GLY A 201 6.98 5.88 5.37
CA GLY A 201 7.34 5.55 3.99
C GLY A 201 7.51 4.05 3.79
N GLY A 202 8.13 3.36 4.75
CA GLY A 202 8.14 1.90 4.77
C GLY A 202 6.74 1.30 4.80
N LEU A 203 5.84 1.73 5.71
CA LEU A 203 4.45 1.28 5.72
C LEU A 203 3.76 1.52 4.37
N ALA A 204 3.95 2.70 3.77
CA ALA A 204 3.37 3.05 2.47
C ALA A 204 3.83 2.09 1.35
N HIS A 205 5.12 1.71 1.36
CA HIS A 205 5.73 0.77 0.43
C HIS A 205 5.27 -0.67 0.67
N GLU A 206 5.34 -1.17 1.91
CA GLU A 206 4.92 -2.52 2.26
C GLU A 206 3.42 -2.74 2.04
N LEU A 207 2.60 -1.71 2.29
CA LEU A 207 1.19 -1.73 1.93
C LEU A 207 1.02 -1.86 0.42
N GLY A 208 1.86 -1.18 -0.38
CA GLY A 208 1.88 -1.34 -1.83
C GLY A 208 2.07 -2.80 -2.24
N HIS A 209 3.01 -3.52 -1.62
CA HIS A 209 3.17 -4.95 -1.83
C HIS A 209 1.92 -5.75 -1.46
N GLY A 210 1.34 -5.46 -0.27
CA GLY A 210 0.07 -6.06 0.15
C GLY A 210 -1.09 -5.77 -0.81
N LEU A 211 -1.00 -4.73 -1.64
CA LEU A 211 -1.95 -4.34 -2.69
C LEU A 211 -1.56 -4.85 -4.09
N ASN A 212 -0.71 -5.89 -4.16
CA ASN A 212 -0.22 -6.57 -5.36
C ASN A 212 0.84 -5.80 -6.17
N LEU A 213 1.47 -4.77 -5.61
CA LEU A 213 2.50 -4.03 -6.34
C LEU A 213 3.87 -4.71 -6.22
N PRO A 214 4.56 -5.04 -7.32
CA PRO A 214 5.98 -5.38 -7.28
C PRO A 214 6.83 -4.11 -7.14
N HIS A 215 8.13 -4.27 -6.93
CA HIS A 215 9.05 -3.15 -7.07
C HIS A 215 9.02 -2.57 -8.47
N ASN A 216 9.33 -1.29 -8.57
CA ASN A 216 9.65 -0.63 -9.84
C ASN A 216 10.43 0.66 -9.63
N HIS A 217 11.04 1.11 -10.71
CA HIS A 217 11.75 2.37 -10.78
C HIS A 217 11.00 3.36 -11.68
N GLN A 218 11.11 4.66 -11.35
CA GLN A 218 10.61 5.72 -12.21
C GLN A 218 11.34 5.77 -13.55
N THR A 219 10.65 6.26 -14.58
CA THR A 219 11.32 6.67 -15.82
C THR A 219 12.14 7.94 -15.58
N THR A 220 13.10 8.23 -16.45
CA THR A 220 13.90 9.47 -16.34
C THR A 220 13.02 10.72 -16.36
N SER A 221 12.00 10.76 -17.21
CA SER A 221 11.08 11.90 -17.31
C SER A 221 10.16 12.03 -16.10
N ASP A 222 9.57 10.94 -15.61
CA ASP A 222 8.72 10.99 -14.42
C ASP A 222 9.54 11.31 -13.16
N GLY A 223 10.78 10.82 -13.09
CA GLY A 223 11.70 11.12 -11.99
C GLY A 223 11.97 12.62 -11.84
N LYS A 224 12.20 13.30 -12.95
CA LYS A 224 12.39 14.76 -12.98
C LYS A 224 11.14 15.53 -12.57
N LYS A 225 9.96 15.01 -12.91
CA LYS A 225 8.69 15.74 -12.74
C LYS A 225 8.01 15.47 -11.40
N TYR A 226 8.07 14.24 -10.91
CA TYR A 226 7.29 13.76 -9.76
C TYR A 226 8.16 13.19 -8.63
N GLY A 227 9.47 13.05 -8.84
CA GLY A 227 10.41 12.54 -7.84
C GLY A 227 10.52 11.03 -7.84
N THR A 228 10.46 10.40 -6.67
CA THR A 228 10.81 8.99 -6.50
C THR A 228 9.58 8.08 -6.56
N ALA A 229 9.65 6.97 -7.29
CA ALA A 229 8.59 5.97 -7.29
C ALA A 229 8.44 5.33 -5.89
N LEU A 230 7.21 5.22 -5.37
CA LEU A 230 6.92 4.66 -4.05
C LEU A 230 7.50 3.24 -3.91
N MET A 231 7.23 2.40 -4.92
CA MET A 231 7.66 1.00 -4.98
C MET A 231 9.12 0.81 -5.42
N GLY A 232 9.88 1.89 -5.57
CA GLY A 232 11.34 1.87 -5.66
C GLY A 232 11.94 2.27 -4.32
N ALA A 233 12.76 3.32 -4.30
CA ALA A 233 13.32 3.91 -3.08
C ALA A 233 12.36 4.88 -2.35
N GLY A 234 11.08 4.84 -2.69
CA GLY A 234 10.09 5.80 -2.19
C GLY A 234 9.82 5.69 -0.69
N ASN A 235 10.10 4.53 -0.09
CA ASN A 235 10.05 4.33 1.36
C ASN A 235 10.97 5.28 2.14
N TYR A 236 12.05 5.78 1.53
CA TYR A 236 12.98 6.74 2.15
C TYR A 236 12.64 8.21 1.84
N THR A 237 11.68 8.47 0.96
CA THR A 237 11.35 9.84 0.50
C THR A 237 9.94 10.26 0.89
N PHE A 238 9.03 9.32 1.13
CA PHE A 238 7.62 9.59 1.42
C PHE A 238 7.44 10.54 2.61
N GLY A 239 6.86 11.71 2.35
CA GLY A 239 6.61 12.74 3.36
C GLY A 239 7.76 13.75 3.56
N THR A 240 8.91 13.55 2.92
CA THR A 240 10.06 14.48 2.99
C THR A 240 10.47 15.02 1.62
N SER A 241 10.34 14.24 0.56
CA SER A 241 10.62 14.65 -0.82
C SER A 241 9.50 14.15 -1.74
N PRO A 242 9.38 14.67 -2.97
CA PRO A 242 8.34 14.21 -3.89
C PRO A 242 8.44 12.70 -4.11
N THR A 243 7.33 12.01 -3.83
CA THR A 243 7.17 10.57 -4.01
C THR A 243 5.86 10.35 -4.76
N PHE A 244 5.81 9.36 -5.65
CA PHE A 244 4.66 9.14 -6.53
C PHE A 244 4.45 7.65 -6.84
N LEU A 245 3.29 7.28 -7.41
CA LEU A 245 3.03 5.93 -7.95
C LEU A 245 3.19 5.95 -9.47
N THR A 246 3.87 4.95 -10.04
CA THR A 246 4.05 4.86 -11.49
C THR A 246 2.75 4.48 -12.22
N PRO A 247 2.65 4.73 -13.54
CA PRO A 247 1.52 4.27 -14.33
C PRO A 247 1.26 2.76 -14.21
N ALA A 248 2.33 1.95 -14.14
CA ALA A 248 2.26 0.50 -13.94
C ALA A 248 1.69 0.13 -12.57
N SER A 249 2.13 0.81 -11.50
CA SER A 249 1.53 0.62 -10.16
C SER A 249 0.04 0.96 -10.17
N CYS A 250 -0.36 2.10 -10.74
CA CYS A 250 -1.77 2.47 -10.81
C CYS A 250 -2.62 1.51 -11.66
N ALA A 251 -2.07 0.90 -12.70
CA ALA A 251 -2.76 -0.12 -13.50
C ALA A 251 -3.04 -1.40 -12.70
N LEU A 252 -2.15 -1.78 -11.78
CA LEU A 252 -2.37 -2.90 -10.86
C LEU A 252 -3.41 -2.57 -9.79
N LEU A 253 -3.33 -1.36 -9.21
CA LEU A 253 -4.33 -0.87 -8.25
C LEU A 253 -5.73 -0.78 -8.86
N ASP A 254 -5.84 -0.43 -10.15
CA ASP A 254 -7.10 -0.42 -10.88
C ASP A 254 -7.77 -1.81 -10.97
N ALA A 255 -7.00 -2.89 -10.78
CA ALA A 255 -7.46 -4.26 -10.71
C ALA A 255 -7.43 -4.86 -9.28
N CYS A 256 -7.12 -4.05 -8.25
CA CYS A 256 -7.07 -4.49 -6.86
C CYS A 256 -8.47 -4.50 -6.21
N GLU A 257 -8.79 -5.55 -5.46
CA GLU A 257 -10.09 -5.77 -4.81
C GLU A 257 -10.54 -4.55 -3.98
N VAL A 258 -9.67 -4.01 -3.14
CA VAL A 258 -10.00 -2.89 -2.24
C VAL A 258 -10.10 -1.54 -2.96
N PHE A 259 -9.77 -1.46 -4.26
CA PHE A 259 -10.00 -0.28 -5.11
C PHE A 259 -11.26 -0.42 -5.98
N SER A 260 -11.97 -1.55 -5.86
CA SER A 260 -13.17 -1.82 -6.65
C SER A 260 -14.30 -0.87 -6.28
N VAL A 261 -14.93 -0.32 -7.32
CA VAL A 261 -16.19 0.43 -7.26
C VAL A 261 -17.29 -0.27 -8.07
N THR A 262 -17.05 -1.54 -8.44
CA THR A 262 -17.93 -2.34 -9.28
C THR A 262 -18.57 -3.42 -8.41
N PRO A 263 -19.85 -3.27 -8.05
CA PRO A 263 -20.56 -4.25 -7.24
C PRO A 263 -20.51 -5.66 -7.84
N GLY A 264 -20.27 -6.65 -6.99
CA GLY A 264 -20.31 -8.07 -7.36
C GLY A 264 -19.09 -8.61 -8.14
N GLN A 265 -18.13 -7.76 -8.54
CA GLN A 265 -16.88 -8.24 -9.15
C GLN A 265 -16.12 -9.13 -8.17
N GLN A 266 -15.87 -10.38 -8.56
CA GLN A 266 -15.08 -11.31 -7.77
C GLN A 266 -13.59 -11.12 -8.05
N TYR A 267 -12.76 -11.21 -7.02
CA TYR A 267 -11.31 -11.03 -7.10
C TYR A 267 -10.55 -12.29 -6.70
N TYR A 268 -9.44 -12.54 -7.40
CA TYR A 268 -8.44 -13.57 -7.11
C TYR A 268 -8.90 -15.03 -7.16
N GLN A 269 -10.11 -15.30 -7.65
CA GLN A 269 -10.60 -16.66 -7.89
C GLN A 269 -10.01 -17.25 -9.19
N GLY A 270 -9.78 -18.57 -9.19
CA GLY A 270 -9.28 -19.30 -10.36
C GLY A 270 -7.77 -19.15 -10.58
N LYS A 271 -7.29 -19.54 -11.77
CA LYS A 271 -5.91 -19.33 -12.21
C LYS A 271 -5.86 -18.20 -13.26
N PRO A 272 -4.77 -17.42 -13.33
CA PRO A 272 -4.63 -16.44 -14.40
C PRO A 272 -4.45 -17.16 -15.74
N GLU A 273 -5.30 -16.82 -16.71
CA GLU A 273 -5.27 -17.39 -18.05
C GLU A 273 -5.16 -16.27 -19.09
N VAL A 274 -4.01 -16.15 -19.74
CA VAL A 274 -3.80 -15.30 -20.91
C VAL A 274 -2.96 -16.05 -21.92
N GLU A 275 -3.52 -16.29 -23.09
CA GLU A 275 -2.78 -16.72 -24.27
C GLU A 275 -2.25 -15.46 -24.96
N ALA A 276 -0.92 -15.32 -25.05
CA ALA A 276 -0.27 -14.28 -25.83
C ALA A 276 0.55 -14.90 -26.95
N LYS A 277 0.32 -14.41 -28.18
CA LYS A 277 0.84 -14.98 -29.45
C LYS A 277 1.35 -13.90 -30.38
N GLY A 278 2.32 -14.26 -31.21
CA GLY A 278 2.92 -13.36 -32.20
C GLY A 278 3.64 -12.20 -31.52
N ILE A 279 4.23 -12.45 -30.35
CA ILE A 279 4.99 -11.46 -29.61
C ILE A 279 6.22 -11.09 -30.43
N SER A 280 6.44 -9.79 -30.60
CA SER A 280 7.65 -9.26 -31.22
C SER A 280 8.20 -8.11 -30.38
N ILE A 281 9.50 -8.15 -30.13
CA ILE A 281 10.27 -7.11 -29.46
C ILE A 281 11.42 -6.76 -30.39
N SER A 282 11.41 -5.54 -30.94
CA SER A 282 12.43 -5.09 -31.89
C SER A 282 13.10 -3.80 -31.45
N PHE A 283 14.36 -3.62 -31.85
CA PHE A 283 15.18 -2.48 -31.46
C PHE A 283 15.48 -1.61 -32.68
N LYS A 284 14.93 -0.39 -32.71
CA LYS A 284 15.14 0.56 -33.82
C LYS A 284 15.69 1.88 -33.29
N GLY A 285 17.02 2.02 -33.35
CA GLY A 285 17.73 3.14 -32.75
C GLY A 285 17.50 3.20 -31.23
N ASP A 286 16.97 4.32 -30.74
CA ASP A 286 16.66 4.54 -29.32
C ASP A 286 15.31 3.94 -28.91
N GLN A 287 14.62 3.18 -29.78
CA GLN A 287 13.26 2.72 -29.53
C GLN A 287 13.21 1.20 -29.38
N ILE A 288 12.52 0.75 -28.34
CA ILE A 288 12.08 -0.63 -28.16
C ILE A 288 10.62 -0.71 -28.59
N LEU A 289 10.34 -1.52 -29.60
CA LEU A 289 8.99 -1.72 -30.12
C LEU A 289 8.49 -3.08 -29.68
N ILE A 290 7.42 -3.11 -28.91
CA ILE A 290 6.81 -4.31 -28.35
C ILE A 290 5.42 -4.45 -28.95
N SER A 291 5.08 -5.64 -29.46
CA SER A 291 3.76 -5.90 -30.01
C SER A 291 3.37 -7.37 -29.91
N GLY A 292 2.08 -7.65 -30.05
CA GLY A 292 1.56 -9.01 -30.12
C GLY A 292 0.04 -9.06 -30.01
N ASN A 293 -0.50 -10.26 -29.82
CA ASN A 293 -1.92 -10.50 -29.60
C ASN A 293 -2.12 -11.17 -28.24
N TYR A 294 -3.30 -10.97 -27.65
CA TYR A 294 -3.71 -11.61 -26.42
C TYR A 294 -5.15 -12.13 -26.51
N LYS A 295 -5.44 -13.19 -25.74
CA LYS A 295 -6.77 -13.75 -25.52
C LYS A 295 -6.87 -14.31 -24.10
N SER A 296 -7.97 -14.03 -23.42
CA SER A 296 -8.25 -14.49 -22.07
C SER A 296 -9.75 -14.75 -21.90
N PRO A 297 -10.17 -15.71 -21.04
CA PRO A 297 -11.59 -15.83 -20.65
C PRO A 297 -12.12 -14.60 -19.91
N GLN A 298 -11.24 -13.83 -19.28
CA GLN A 298 -11.54 -12.60 -18.55
C GLN A 298 -11.03 -11.36 -19.28
N THR A 299 -11.50 -10.18 -18.90
CA THR A 299 -10.98 -8.92 -19.44
C THR A 299 -9.54 -8.73 -18.98
N VAL A 300 -8.64 -8.50 -19.94
CA VAL A 300 -7.27 -8.04 -19.68
C VAL A 300 -7.33 -6.52 -19.60
N LYS A 301 -7.11 -5.94 -18.42
CA LYS A 301 -7.23 -4.51 -18.17
C LYS A 301 -6.06 -3.72 -18.74
N ALA A 302 -4.84 -4.22 -18.54
CA ALA A 302 -3.63 -3.52 -18.94
C ALA A 302 -2.49 -4.50 -19.28
N LEU A 303 -1.51 -3.98 -20.01
CA LEU A 303 -0.18 -4.54 -20.17
C LEU A 303 0.80 -3.63 -19.44
N ASN A 304 1.45 -4.14 -18.41
CA ASN A 304 2.62 -3.50 -17.82
C ASN A 304 3.89 -4.10 -18.44
N VAL A 305 4.86 -3.25 -18.72
CA VAL A 305 6.19 -3.67 -19.21
C VAL A 305 7.24 -3.23 -18.20
N TYR A 306 8.08 -4.16 -17.77
CA TYR A 306 9.20 -3.90 -16.86
C TYR A 306 10.51 -4.18 -17.59
N VAL A 307 11.47 -3.26 -17.48
CA VAL A 307 12.83 -3.43 -17.99
C VAL A 307 13.79 -3.32 -16.81
N GLN A 308 14.64 -4.32 -16.62
CA GLN A 308 15.51 -4.42 -15.45
C GLN A 308 16.85 -5.06 -15.80
N ASP A 309 17.87 -4.73 -15.03
CA ASP A 309 19.17 -5.37 -15.06
C ASP A 309 19.17 -6.65 -14.17
N PRO A 310 20.15 -7.56 -14.31
CA PRO A 310 20.33 -8.68 -13.38
C PRO A 310 20.87 -8.19 -12.01
N PRO A 311 20.65 -8.96 -10.92
CA PRO A 311 19.94 -10.22 -10.83
C PRO A 311 18.41 -10.03 -10.76
N TYR A 312 17.67 -11.07 -11.15
CA TYR A 312 16.23 -10.93 -11.41
C TYR A 312 15.29 -11.51 -10.34
N ALA A 313 15.83 -11.80 -9.16
CA ALA A 313 15.04 -12.30 -8.05
C ALA A 313 14.13 -11.20 -7.48
N VAL A 314 13.05 -11.59 -6.81
CA VAL A 314 12.27 -10.66 -5.98
C VAL A 314 13.20 -10.03 -4.94
N ASN A 315 13.05 -8.73 -4.69
CA ASN A 315 13.94 -7.89 -3.86
C ASN A 315 15.30 -7.57 -4.50
N GLN A 316 15.47 -7.84 -5.78
CA GLN A 316 16.59 -7.38 -6.60
C GLN A 316 16.11 -6.58 -7.82
N ASP A 317 14.83 -6.22 -7.83
CA ASP A 317 14.08 -5.62 -8.93
C ASP A 317 13.68 -4.15 -8.66
N TYR A 318 14.37 -3.49 -7.72
CA TYR A 318 14.15 -2.07 -7.40
C TYR A 318 14.51 -1.11 -8.54
N ASP A 319 15.34 -1.56 -9.47
CA ASP A 319 15.76 -0.85 -10.68
C ASP A 319 14.79 -1.04 -11.85
N ALA A 320 13.78 -1.90 -11.72
CA ALA A 320 12.89 -2.27 -12.83
C ALA A 320 12.04 -1.09 -13.31
N VAL A 321 12.50 -0.38 -14.34
CA VAL A 321 11.79 0.74 -14.96
C VAL A 321 10.52 0.22 -15.62
N SER A 322 9.39 0.85 -15.30
CA SER A 322 8.07 0.33 -15.66
C SER A 322 7.24 1.25 -16.55
N PHE A 323 6.47 0.64 -17.46
CA PHE A 323 5.57 1.28 -18.42
C PHE A 323 4.22 0.57 -18.40
N SER A 324 3.15 1.24 -18.87
CA SER A 324 1.80 0.66 -18.88
C SER A 324 0.97 1.12 -20.07
N GLU A 325 0.19 0.20 -20.63
CA GLU A 325 -0.80 0.45 -21.69
C GLU A 325 -2.16 -0.16 -21.28
N ARG A 326 -3.25 0.59 -21.46
CA ARG A 326 -4.62 0.09 -21.22
C ARG A 326 -5.08 -0.77 -22.38
N LEU A 327 -5.66 -1.93 -22.08
CA LEU A 327 -6.18 -2.90 -23.06
C LEU A 327 -7.71 -2.98 -23.02
N GLY A 328 -8.27 -3.36 -21.88
CA GLY A 328 -9.71 -3.29 -21.58
C GLY A 328 -10.61 -4.30 -22.31
N LYS A 329 -10.05 -5.34 -22.95
CA LYS A 329 -10.83 -6.35 -23.70
C LYS A 329 -10.41 -7.77 -23.28
N LYS A 330 -11.21 -8.77 -23.67
CA LYS A 330 -10.86 -10.19 -23.49
C LYS A 330 -9.86 -10.69 -24.52
N SER A 331 -9.86 -10.10 -25.71
CA SER A 331 -8.90 -10.40 -26.77
C SER A 331 -8.59 -9.15 -27.59
N GLY A 332 -7.39 -9.11 -28.16
CA GLY A 332 -6.96 -7.99 -28.99
C GLY A 332 -5.48 -8.01 -29.33
N LYS A 333 -5.03 -6.89 -29.89
CA LYS A 333 -3.61 -6.59 -30.13
C LYS A 333 -3.11 -5.64 -29.04
N PHE A 334 -1.82 -5.70 -28.76
CA PHE A 334 -1.12 -4.70 -27.96
C PHE A 334 0.07 -4.17 -28.75
N SER A 335 0.43 -2.89 -28.54
CA SER A 335 1.61 -2.30 -29.14
C SER A 335 2.13 -1.14 -28.31
N MET A 336 3.35 -1.27 -27.81
CA MET A 336 4.02 -0.27 -27.00
C MET A 336 5.34 0.13 -27.63
N LYS A 337 5.63 1.43 -27.59
CA LYS A 337 6.91 2.00 -27.99
C LYS A 337 7.56 2.62 -26.75
N ILE A 338 8.73 2.12 -26.39
CA ILE A 338 9.51 2.59 -25.24
C ILE A 338 10.77 3.28 -25.75
N ASP A 339 11.02 4.51 -25.28
CA ASP A 339 12.28 5.20 -25.52
C ASP A 339 13.33 4.70 -24.52
N ARG A 340 14.48 4.26 -25.04
CA ARG A 340 15.59 3.75 -24.21
C ARG A 340 16.17 4.81 -23.29
N LYS A 341 15.97 6.10 -23.57
CA LYS A 341 16.38 7.21 -22.71
C LYS A 341 15.56 7.30 -21.43
N GLU A 342 14.42 6.61 -21.36
CA GLU A 342 13.60 6.55 -20.15
C GLU A 342 14.05 5.46 -19.17
N LEU A 343 14.98 4.59 -19.57
CA LEU A 343 15.50 3.48 -18.77
C LEU A 343 16.52 3.96 -17.72
N ASP A 344 16.05 4.78 -16.80
CA ASP A 344 16.84 5.39 -15.74
C ASP A 344 17.56 4.33 -14.89
N GLY A 345 18.84 4.57 -14.58
CA GLY A 345 19.62 3.72 -13.70
C GLY A 345 20.16 2.42 -14.31
N LEU A 346 19.60 1.93 -15.43
CA LEU A 346 20.01 0.67 -16.04
C LEU A 346 21.34 0.80 -16.81
N LYS A 347 22.32 -0.06 -16.50
CA LYS A 347 23.71 0.01 -16.96
C LYS A 347 24.28 -1.34 -17.41
N ASP A 348 23.71 -2.46 -16.98
CA ASP A 348 24.26 -3.78 -17.31
C ASP A 348 24.12 -4.15 -18.77
N ASN A 349 25.04 -4.98 -19.27
CA ASN A 349 24.96 -5.47 -20.64
C ASN A 349 23.76 -6.40 -20.85
N GLU A 350 23.47 -7.28 -19.90
CA GLU A 350 22.25 -8.09 -19.90
C GLU A 350 21.09 -7.29 -19.32
N PHE A 351 19.91 -7.38 -19.92
CA PHE A 351 18.68 -6.85 -19.36
C PHE A 351 17.50 -7.75 -19.71
N ARG A 352 16.43 -7.66 -18.91
CA ARG A 352 15.20 -8.44 -19.07
C ARG A 352 14.01 -7.53 -19.30
N ILE A 353 13.25 -7.79 -20.36
CA ILE A 353 11.93 -7.20 -20.60
C ILE A 353 10.87 -8.20 -20.13
N SER A 354 10.00 -7.77 -19.23
CA SER A 354 8.89 -8.57 -18.71
C SER A 354 7.55 -7.97 -19.11
N LEU A 355 6.71 -8.74 -19.79
CA LEU A 355 5.35 -8.37 -20.18
C LEU A 355 4.38 -8.94 -19.15
N MET A 356 3.72 -8.07 -18.38
CA MET A 356 2.74 -8.44 -17.36
C MET A 356 1.33 -8.08 -17.83
N PHE A 357 0.51 -9.10 -18.07
CA PHE A 357 -0.91 -8.91 -18.39
C PHE A 357 -1.72 -8.89 -17.09
N VAL A 358 -2.46 -7.80 -16.87
CA VAL A 358 -3.27 -7.56 -15.66
C VAL A 358 -4.73 -7.91 -15.96
N LEU A 359 -5.29 -8.87 -15.22
CA LEU A 359 -6.67 -9.33 -15.39
C LEU A 359 -7.65 -8.54 -14.53
N ALA A 360 -8.92 -8.49 -14.95
CA ALA A 360 -9.97 -7.76 -14.24
C ALA A 360 -10.26 -8.28 -12.82
N ASN A 361 -10.01 -9.56 -12.54
CA ASN A 361 -10.11 -10.15 -11.20
C ASN A 361 -8.85 -9.90 -10.33
N GLY A 362 -7.91 -9.06 -10.78
CA GLY A 362 -6.69 -8.71 -10.06
C GLY A 362 -5.56 -9.74 -10.14
N GLN A 363 -5.73 -10.84 -10.86
CA GLN A 363 -4.62 -11.75 -11.14
C GLN A 363 -3.74 -11.22 -12.27
N GLN A 364 -2.49 -11.70 -12.31
CA GLN A 364 -1.50 -11.28 -13.29
C GLN A 364 -0.69 -12.46 -13.81
N ILE A 365 -0.22 -12.35 -15.05
CA ILE A 365 0.68 -13.33 -15.66
C ILE A 365 1.80 -12.60 -16.40
N GLN A 366 3.02 -13.13 -16.28
CA GLN A 366 4.21 -12.55 -16.88
C GLN A 366 4.81 -13.45 -17.95
N LYS A 367 5.40 -12.84 -18.97
CA LYS A 367 6.34 -13.46 -19.91
C LYS A 367 7.63 -12.65 -19.90
N HIS A 368 8.76 -13.34 -19.90
CA HIS A 368 10.09 -12.72 -19.76
C HIS A 368 10.95 -12.98 -20.99
N PHE A 369 11.67 -11.95 -21.42
CA PHE A 369 12.56 -11.99 -22.56
C PHE A 369 13.88 -11.33 -22.16
N LYS A 370 15.00 -12.02 -22.40
CA LYS A 370 16.34 -11.53 -22.07
C LYS A 370 17.05 -11.04 -23.33
N PHE A 371 17.84 -10.00 -23.18
CA PHE A 371 18.60 -9.37 -24.26
C PHE A 371 19.98 -8.96 -23.76
N LEU A 372 20.91 -8.76 -24.71
CA LEU A 372 22.24 -8.21 -24.48
C LEU A 372 22.38 -6.91 -25.25
N ARG A 373 22.90 -5.84 -24.63
CA ARG A 373 23.02 -4.50 -25.26
C ARG A 373 24.06 -4.49 -26.38
N ASP A 374 25.15 -5.24 -26.23
CA ASP A 374 26.22 -5.37 -27.22
C ASP A 374 25.90 -6.36 -28.36
N ALA A 375 24.91 -7.22 -28.16
CA ALA A 375 24.45 -8.22 -29.12
C ALA A 375 22.91 -8.21 -29.26
N LEU A 376 22.32 -7.03 -29.44
CA LEU A 376 20.88 -6.87 -29.55
C LEU A 376 20.32 -7.67 -30.72
N GLN A 377 19.45 -8.62 -30.41
CA GLN A 377 18.70 -9.42 -31.39
C GLN A 377 17.20 -9.20 -31.19
N ASP A 378 16.50 -8.87 -32.27
CA ASP A 378 15.05 -8.79 -32.28
C ASP A 378 14.44 -10.15 -31.88
N TYR A 379 13.44 -10.11 -31.01
CA TYR A 379 12.64 -11.28 -30.67
C TYR A 379 11.37 -11.32 -31.53
N LYS A 380 11.04 -12.52 -32.00
CA LYS A 380 9.75 -12.83 -32.61
C LYS A 380 9.36 -14.25 -32.21
N ASP A 381 8.13 -14.46 -31.76
CA ASP A 381 7.59 -15.80 -31.55
C ASP A 381 7.81 -16.61 -32.83
N THR A 382 8.41 -17.80 -32.70
CA THR A 382 8.46 -18.73 -33.82
C THR A 382 7.06 -19.31 -34.01
N ASP A 383 6.50 -19.19 -35.22
CA ASP A 383 5.24 -19.80 -35.64
C ASP A 383 5.36 -21.33 -35.61
N LYS A 384 5.37 -21.93 -34.42
CA LYS A 384 5.08 -23.35 -34.25
C LYS A 384 3.66 -23.44 -33.71
N SER A 385 2.76 -23.55 -34.67
CA SER A 385 1.33 -23.87 -34.57
C SER A 385 1.08 -25.09 -33.70
#